data_AF-A0A957UZD1-F1
#
_entry.id   AF-A0A957UZD1-F1
#
_cell.length_a   1.000
_cell.length_b   1.000
_cell.length_c   1.000
_cell.angle_alpha   90.00
_cell.angle_beta   90.00
_cell.angle_gamma   90.00
#
_symmetry.space_group_name_H-M   'P 1'
#
loop_
_entity.id
_entity.type
_entity.pdbx_description
1 polymer ?
#
loop_
_entity_poly.entity_id
_entity_poly.type
_entity_poly.pdbx_seq_one_letter_code
_entity_poly.pdbx_strand_id
1 'polypeptide(L)'
;MDTLAEEPKLSPETERVGLDSRRMVNAALVVMIFFVLSRASGLVREMIVGARFGTSAEYDAYLAAFRVPDLLFQLAAGGALGSAFIPVFSVFWLKTDKREAWLLFSRVLNLISLLLVGLGVVAAIFAEPLVSNVLAPGFTPA
;
A
#
# COMPACT_ATOMS: atom_id res chain seq x y z
N MET A 1 1.92 -45.92 -46.37
CA MET A 1 0.99 -45.66 -45.24
C MET A 1 1.71 -46.13 -44.00
N ASP A 2 1.79 -45.30 -42.97
CA ASP A 2 2.54 -45.50 -41.72
C ASP A 2 3.92 -44.82 -41.64
N THR A 3 3.96 -43.53 -41.99
CA THR A 3 4.87 -42.60 -41.30
C THR A 3 4.23 -42.26 -39.97
N LEU A 4 4.61 -43.01 -38.94
CA LEU A 4 4.20 -42.85 -37.56
C LEU A 4 4.38 -41.39 -37.14
N ALA A 5 3.26 -40.73 -36.87
CA ALA A 5 3.24 -39.52 -36.07
C ALA A 5 3.79 -39.92 -34.69
N GLU A 6 5.04 -39.57 -34.40
CA GLU A 6 5.56 -39.54 -33.04
C GLU A 6 4.67 -38.56 -32.27
N GLU A 7 3.73 -39.09 -31.49
CA GLU A 7 3.02 -38.28 -30.52
C GLU A 7 4.06 -37.63 -29.61
N PRO A 8 4.04 -36.29 -29.46
CA PRO A 8 4.91 -35.64 -28.51
C PRO A 8 4.49 -36.14 -27.13
N LYS A 9 5.33 -36.98 -26.52
CA LYS A 9 5.18 -37.42 -25.13
C LYS A 9 5.18 -36.17 -24.27
N LEU A 10 3.99 -35.71 -23.87
CA LEU A 10 3.86 -34.70 -22.83
C LEU A 10 4.58 -35.24 -21.59
N SER A 11 5.65 -34.54 -21.19
CA SER A 11 6.35 -34.84 -19.96
C SER A 11 5.40 -34.62 -18.76
N PRO A 12 5.44 -35.50 -17.74
CA PRO A 12 4.61 -35.39 -16.54
C PRO A 12 5.00 -34.22 -15.60
N GLU A 13 5.80 -33.26 -16.05
CA GLU A 13 6.28 -32.15 -15.22
C GLU A 13 5.26 -31.01 -15.00
N THR A 14 4.11 -31.05 -15.67
CA THR A 14 3.06 -30.03 -15.50
C THR A 14 2.29 -30.15 -14.17
N GLU A 15 2.60 -31.15 -13.32
CA GLU A 15 1.74 -31.54 -12.18
C GLU A 15 2.17 -31.02 -10.78
N ARG A 16 3.07 -30.03 -10.64
CA ARG A 16 3.47 -29.55 -9.29
C ARG A 16 3.62 -28.04 -9.10
N VAL A 17 2.79 -27.23 -9.76
CA VAL A 17 2.56 -25.84 -9.32
C VAL A 17 1.31 -25.75 -8.45
N GLY A 18 1.18 -26.68 -7.49
CA GLY A 18 0.23 -26.55 -6.38
C GLY A 18 0.96 -25.99 -5.18
N LEU A 19 0.80 -24.70 -4.89
CA LEU A 19 1.27 -24.13 -3.62
C LEU A 19 0.58 -24.91 -2.49
N ASP A 20 1.36 -25.50 -1.57
CA ASP A 20 0.83 -26.15 -0.36
C ASP A 20 -0.23 -25.26 0.27
N SER A 21 -1.50 -25.69 0.31
CA SER A 21 -2.61 -24.86 0.82
C SER A 21 -2.32 -24.34 2.24
N ARG A 22 -1.57 -25.12 3.03
CA ARG A 22 -1.08 -24.73 4.36
C ARG A 22 -0.16 -23.50 4.33
N ARG A 23 0.74 -23.38 3.35
CA ARG A 23 1.65 -22.23 3.22
C ARG A 23 0.89 -20.96 2.82
N MET A 24 -0.07 -21.07 1.92
CA MET A 24 -0.96 -19.95 1.56
C MET A 24 -1.79 -19.48 2.75
N VAL A 25 -2.40 -20.42 3.50
CA VAL A 25 -3.16 -20.09 4.71
C VAL A 25 -2.29 -19.40 5.75
N ASN A 26 -1.08 -19.91 6.01
CA ASN A 26 -0.16 -19.28 6.95
C ASN A 26 0.24 -17.86 6.51
N ALA A 27 0.55 -17.66 5.22
CA ALA A 27 0.87 -16.33 4.70
C ALA A 27 -0.32 -15.35 4.81
N ALA A 28 -1.53 -15.81 4.45
CA ALA A 28 -2.74 -15.02 4.58
C ALA A 28 -3.06 -14.66 6.04
N LEU A 29 -2.87 -15.59 6.97
CA LEU A 29 -3.03 -15.35 8.41
C LEU A 29 -2.08 -14.27 8.91
N VAL A 30 -0.80 -14.32 8.50
CA VAL A 30 0.19 -13.31 8.88
C VAL A 30 -0.23 -11.92 8.36
N VAL A 31 -0.60 -11.82 7.09
CA VAL A 31 -1.08 -10.54 6.50
C VAL A 31 -2.32 -10.03 7.22
N MET A 32 -3.28 -10.90 7.51
CA MET A 32 -4.52 -10.55 8.21
C MET A 32 -4.25 -10.06 9.63
N ILE A 33 -3.34 -10.71 10.38
CA ILE A 33 -2.94 -10.25 11.72
C ILE A 33 -2.36 -8.84 11.63
N PHE A 34 -1.41 -8.60 10.72
CA PHE A 34 -0.84 -7.25 10.53
C PHE A 34 -1.89 -6.23 10.10
N PHE A 35 -2.85 -6.62 9.26
CA PHE A 35 -3.95 -5.76 8.84
C PHE A 35 -4.86 -5.36 10.02
N VAL A 36 -5.26 -6.33 10.84
CA VAL A 36 -6.08 -6.09 12.04
C VAL A 36 -5.32 -5.23 13.05
N LEU A 37 -4.03 -5.50 13.28
CA LEU A 37 -3.19 -4.68 14.16
C LEU A 37 -3.09 -3.22 13.66
N SER A 38 -2.92 -3.02 12.36
CA SER A 38 -2.92 -1.68 11.75
C SER A 38 -4.25 -0.95 11.97
N ARG A 39 -5.39 -1.64 11.74
CA ARG A 39 -6.73 -1.09 11.99
C ARG A 39 -6.98 -0.79 13.46
N ALA A 40 -6.57 -1.68 14.37
CA ALA A 40 -6.67 -1.47 15.80
C ALA A 40 -5.85 -0.26 16.25
N SER A 41 -4.63 -0.08 15.73
CA SER A 41 -3.84 1.12 16.00
C SER A 41 -4.51 2.40 15.52
N GLY A 42 -5.16 2.36 14.34
CA GLY A 42 -5.96 3.47 13.82
C GLY A 42 -7.16 3.79 14.71
N LEU A 43 -7.86 2.76 15.17
CA LEU A 43 -8.98 2.90 16.10
C LEU A 43 -8.53 3.51 17.44
N VAL A 44 -7.40 3.05 18.00
CA VAL A 44 -6.84 3.61 19.24
C VAL A 44 -6.51 5.08 19.07
N ARG A 45 -5.91 5.47 17.93
CA ARG A 45 -5.68 6.89 17.59
C ARG A 45 -7.00 7.66 17.59
N GLU A 46 -8.03 7.15 16.93
CA GLU A 46 -9.35 7.79 16.87
C GLU A 46 -10.00 7.91 18.26
N MET A 47 -9.88 6.89 19.12
CA MET A 47 -10.39 6.94 20.49
C MET A 47 -9.65 7.98 21.34
N ILE A 48 -8.32 8.08 21.22
CA ILE A 48 -7.52 9.08 21.95
C ILE A 48 -7.90 10.49 21.50
N VAL A 49 -8.00 10.72 20.20
CA VAL A 49 -8.39 12.01 19.63
C VAL A 49 -9.82 12.35 20.02
N GLY A 50 -10.76 11.43 19.87
CA GLY A 50 -12.17 11.63 20.25
C GLY A 50 -12.35 11.87 21.75
N ALA A 51 -11.59 11.20 22.61
CA ALA A 51 -11.63 11.45 24.06
C ALA A 51 -11.05 12.82 24.46
N ARG A 52 -10.11 13.36 23.68
CA ARG A 52 -9.52 14.69 23.90
C ARG A 52 -10.38 15.82 23.36
N PHE A 53 -10.95 15.66 22.17
CA PHE A 53 -11.65 16.73 21.45
C PHE A 53 -13.18 16.61 21.49
N GLY A 54 -13.75 15.45 21.83
CA GLY A 54 -15.20 15.22 21.84
C GLY A 54 -15.82 15.40 20.44
N THR A 55 -17.00 16.05 20.38
CA THR A 55 -17.68 16.45 19.13
C THR A 55 -17.47 17.94 18.81
N SER A 56 -16.25 18.43 19.01
CA SER A 56 -15.91 19.85 18.79
C SER A 56 -15.52 20.14 17.34
N ALA A 57 -15.56 21.42 16.95
CA ALA A 57 -15.05 21.87 15.66
C ALA A 57 -13.55 21.54 15.46
N GLU A 58 -12.78 21.41 16.55
CA GLU A 58 -11.38 20.99 16.51
C GLU A 58 -11.23 19.53 16.08
N TYR A 59 -12.16 18.65 16.45
CA TYR A 59 -12.19 17.26 16.01
C TYR A 59 -12.42 17.16 14.49
N ASP A 60 -13.38 17.92 13.97
CA ASP A 60 -13.67 17.97 12.54
C ASP A 60 -12.48 18.54 11.75
N ALA A 61 -11.81 19.56 12.27
CA ALA A 61 -10.59 20.10 11.69
C ALA A 61 -9.44 19.07 11.68
N TYR A 62 -9.27 18.29 12.75
CA TYR A 62 -8.29 17.20 12.81
C TYR A 62 -8.59 16.13 11.75
N LEU A 63 -9.84 15.68 11.65
CA LEU A 63 -10.25 14.68 10.66
C LEU A 63 -10.04 15.18 9.23
N ALA A 64 -10.37 16.45 8.97
CA ALA A 64 -10.11 17.08 7.68
C ALA A 64 -8.60 17.11 7.38
N ALA A 65 -7.77 17.56 8.32
CA ALA A 65 -6.32 17.61 8.15
C ALA A 65 -5.72 16.23 7.85
N PHE A 66 -6.27 15.15 8.43
CA PHE A 66 -5.78 13.80 8.21
C PHE A 66 -6.10 13.24 6.82
N ARG A 67 -7.06 13.80 6.08
CA ARG A 67 -7.44 13.29 4.74
C ARG A 67 -6.33 13.40 3.72
N VAL A 68 -5.56 14.49 3.72
CA VAL A 68 -4.45 14.69 2.76
C VAL A 68 -3.37 13.63 2.91
N PRO A 69 -2.75 13.43 4.09
CA PRO A 69 -1.73 12.40 4.25
C PRO A 69 -2.30 10.99 4.05
N ASP A 70 -3.55 10.74 4.47
CA ASP A 70 -4.19 9.44 4.27
C ASP A 70 -4.39 9.12 2.77
N LEU A 71 -4.86 10.08 1.97
CA LEU A 71 -4.99 9.94 0.52
C LEU A 71 -3.64 9.65 -0.14
N LEU A 72 -2.60 10.42 0.22
CA LEU A 72 -1.25 10.22 -0.31
C LEU A 72 -0.72 8.82 0.01
N PHE A 73 -0.94 8.36 1.24
CA PHE A 73 -0.58 7.01 1.67
C PHE A 73 -1.35 5.95 0.88
N GLN A 74 -2.67 6.08 0.71
CA GLN A 74 -3.48 5.12 -0.05
C GLN A 74 -3.04 5.04 -1.52
N LEU A 75 -2.74 6.17 -2.16
CA LEU A 75 -2.22 6.20 -3.54
C LEU A 75 -0.84 5.52 -3.66
N ALA A 76 0.06 5.79 -2.72
CA ALA A 76 1.39 5.18 -2.74
C ALA A 76 1.36 3.69 -2.39
N ALA A 77 0.73 3.31 -1.27
CA ALA A 77 0.72 1.95 -0.76
C ALA A 77 -0.25 1.04 -1.54
N GLY A 78 -1.51 1.46 -1.70
CA GLY A 78 -2.53 0.69 -2.40
C GLY A 78 -2.40 0.78 -3.92
N GLY A 79 -2.10 1.98 -4.44
CA GLY A 79 -1.92 2.21 -5.87
C GLY A 79 -0.56 1.73 -6.37
N ALA A 80 0.48 2.54 -6.24
CA ALA A 80 1.77 2.31 -6.89
C ALA A 80 2.51 1.06 -6.35
N LEU A 81 2.62 0.92 -5.03
CA LEU A 81 3.35 -0.19 -4.41
C LEU A 81 2.61 -1.52 -4.57
N GLY A 82 1.31 -1.53 -4.24
CA GLY A 82 0.47 -2.72 -4.31
C GLY A 82 0.36 -3.28 -5.74
N SER A 83 0.05 -2.43 -6.71
CA SER A 83 -0.28 -2.89 -8.07
C SER A 83 0.94 -3.16 -8.96
N ALA A 84 2.01 -2.38 -8.83
CA ALA A 84 3.16 -2.43 -9.73
C ALA A 84 4.44 -2.89 -9.04
N PHE A 85 4.74 -2.39 -7.84
CA PHE A 85 6.01 -2.70 -7.18
C PHE A 85 6.07 -4.15 -6.68
N ILE A 86 5.06 -4.63 -5.96
CA ILE A 86 5.09 -5.99 -5.37
C ILE A 86 5.31 -7.09 -6.43
N PRO A 87 4.59 -7.10 -7.57
CA PRO A 87 4.83 -8.10 -8.62
C PRO A 87 6.24 -8.03 -9.19
N VAL A 88 6.74 -6.82 -9.50
CA VAL A 88 8.08 -6.64 -10.07
C VAL A 88 9.15 -7.03 -9.07
N PHE A 89 9.04 -6.58 -7.82
CA PHE A 89 9.96 -6.94 -6.75
C PHE A 89 9.99 -8.46 -6.52
N SER A 90 8.84 -9.12 -6.53
CA SER A 90 8.75 -10.57 -6.38
C SER A 90 9.51 -11.32 -7.48
N VAL A 91 9.44 -10.84 -8.73
CA VAL A 91 10.21 -11.41 -9.85
C VAL A 91 11.72 -11.23 -9.63
N PHE A 92 12.17 -10.03 -9.25
CA PHE A 92 13.59 -9.77 -8.97
C PHE A 92 14.10 -10.56 -7.76
N TRP A 93 13.28 -10.71 -6.73
CA TRP A 93 13.62 -11.47 -5.53
C TRP A 93 13.81 -12.96 -5.81
N LEU A 94 13.07 -13.51 -6.78
CA LEU A 94 13.13 -14.93 -7.13
C LEU A 94 14.16 -15.24 -8.22
N LYS A 95 14.38 -14.34 -9.18
CA LYS A 95 15.20 -14.59 -10.38
C LYS A 95 16.60 -13.97 -10.34
N THR A 96 16.83 -13.00 -9.47
CA THR A 96 18.07 -12.21 -9.45
C THR A 96 18.78 -12.36 -8.11
N ASP A 97 20.04 -11.93 -8.03
CA ASP A 97 20.74 -11.82 -6.74
C ASP A 97 19.93 -10.91 -5.78
N LYS A 98 19.84 -11.33 -4.52
CA LYS A 98 19.19 -10.58 -3.43
C LYS A 98 19.68 -9.15 -3.35
N ARG A 99 20.95 -8.90 -3.71
CA ARG A 99 21.52 -7.54 -3.73
C ARG A 99 20.82 -6.63 -4.73
N GLU A 100 20.48 -7.12 -5.92
CA GLU A 100 19.78 -6.32 -6.94
C GLU A 100 18.33 -6.05 -6.55
N ALA A 101 17.65 -7.05 -6.00
CA ALA A 101 16.30 -6.87 -5.46
C ALA A 101 16.28 -5.81 -4.35
N TRP A 102 17.28 -5.81 -3.46
CA TRP A 102 17.40 -4.82 -2.40
C TRP A 102 17.72 -3.41 -2.93
N LEU A 103 18.52 -3.32 -3.99
CA LEU A 103 18.80 -2.07 -4.68
C LEU A 103 17.54 -1.50 -5.34
N LEU A 104 16.72 -2.34 -5.97
CA LEU A 104 15.43 -1.96 -6.53
C LEU A 104 14.49 -1.43 -5.43
N PHE A 105 14.34 -2.17 -4.34
CA PHE A 105 13.53 -1.76 -3.19
C PHE A 105 13.98 -0.41 -2.63
N SER A 106 15.27 -0.24 -2.39
CA SER A 106 15.84 1.01 -1.84
C SER A 106 15.62 2.19 -2.78
N ARG A 107 15.78 2.00 -4.11
CA ARG A 107 15.55 3.05 -5.10
C ARG A 107 14.08 3.46 -5.15
N VAL A 108 13.16 2.50 -5.15
CA VAL A 108 11.72 2.77 -5.19
C VAL A 108 11.27 3.44 -3.89
N LEU A 109 11.73 2.97 -2.73
CA LEU A 109 11.42 3.61 -1.45
C LEU A 109 11.95 5.03 -1.37
N ASN A 110 13.20 5.29 -1.77
CA ASN A 110 13.75 6.65 -1.77
C ASN A 110 12.97 7.56 -2.72
N LEU A 111 12.61 7.07 -3.91
CA LEU A 111 11.82 7.84 -4.86
C LEU A 111 10.44 8.17 -4.29
N ILE A 112 9.71 7.18 -3.79
CA ILE A 112 8.38 7.38 -3.20
C ILE A 112 8.46 8.30 -1.98
N SER A 113 9.45 8.12 -1.12
CA SER A 113 9.64 8.96 0.06
C SER A 113 9.88 10.42 -0.35
N LEU A 114 10.76 10.65 -1.33
CA LEU A 114 11.01 11.99 -1.86
C LEU A 114 9.76 12.61 -2.48
N LEU A 115 9.00 11.81 -3.23
CA LEU A 115 7.74 12.24 -3.86
C LEU A 115 6.68 12.59 -2.82
N LEU A 116 6.50 11.75 -1.80
CA LEU A 116 5.55 11.97 -0.72
C LEU A 116 5.92 13.16 0.15
N VAL A 117 7.21 13.33 0.46
CA VAL A 117 7.69 14.53 1.16
C VAL A 117 7.47 15.77 0.31
N GLY A 118 7.80 15.72 -0.98
CA GLY A 118 7.55 16.82 -1.91
C GLY A 118 6.07 17.19 -2.00
N LEU A 119 5.19 16.20 -2.16
CA LEU A 119 3.74 16.39 -2.17
C LEU A 119 3.23 16.92 -0.82
N GLY A 120 3.79 16.46 0.30
CA GLY A 120 3.48 16.96 1.63
C GLY A 120 3.86 18.43 1.81
N VAL A 121 5.04 18.83 1.33
CA VAL A 121 5.48 20.24 1.33
C VAL A 121 4.58 21.09 0.44
N VAL A 122 4.26 20.63 -0.76
CA VAL A 122 3.33 21.34 -1.66
C VAL A 122 1.96 21.48 -0.99
N ALA A 123 1.42 20.41 -0.42
CA ALA A 123 0.15 20.46 0.30
C ALA A 123 0.19 21.42 1.51
N ALA A 124 1.31 21.51 2.21
CA ALA A 124 1.50 22.46 3.31
C ALA A 124 1.54 23.92 2.81
N ILE A 125 2.23 24.18 1.69
CA ILE A 125 2.28 25.53 1.08
C ILE A 125 0.90 25.96 0.59
N PHE A 126 0.14 25.04 -0.02
CA PHE A 126 -1.21 25.29 -0.55
C PHE A 126 -2.31 24.92 0.45
N ALA A 127 -2.03 24.90 1.75
CA ALA A 127 -2.98 24.47 2.77
C ALA A 127 -4.27 25.33 2.77
N GLU A 128 -4.14 26.65 2.75
CA GLU A 128 -5.30 27.57 2.70
C GLU A 128 -6.25 27.29 1.51
N PRO A 129 -5.79 27.26 0.25
CA PRO A 129 -6.67 26.97 -0.88
C PRO A 129 -7.16 25.52 -0.93
N LEU A 130 -6.38 24.54 -0.44
CA LEU A 130 -6.85 23.14 -0.34
C LEU A 130 -7.98 23.01 0.67
N VAL A 131 -7.83 23.62 1.84
CA VAL A 131 -8.82 23.52 2.92
C VAL A 131 -10.12 24.22 2.51
N SER A 132 -10.03 25.44 1.99
CA SER A 132 -11.20 26.23 1.62
C SER A 132 -11.99 25.69 0.43
N ASN A 133 -11.34 25.10 -0.58
CA ASN A 133 -12.02 24.69 -1.81
C ASN A 133 -12.27 23.17 -1.93
N VAL A 134 -11.47 22.33 -1.26
CA VAL A 134 -11.47 20.88 -1.50
C VAL A 134 -11.81 20.08 -0.25
N LEU A 135 -11.20 20.39 0.90
CA LEU A 135 -11.38 19.58 2.11
C LEU A 135 -12.57 19.98 2.98
N ALA A 136 -12.83 21.28 3.10
CA ALA A 136 -13.82 21.84 4.01
C ALA A 136 -14.44 23.14 3.46
N PRO A 137 -15.19 23.08 2.33
CA PRO A 137 -15.89 24.25 1.81
C PRO A 137 -16.93 24.74 2.82
N GLY A 138 -16.62 25.86 3.49
CA GLY A 138 -17.47 26.47 4.54
C GLY A 138 -16.85 26.55 5.94
N PHE A 139 -15.62 26.07 6.15
CA PHE A 139 -14.87 26.38 7.36
C PHE A 139 -14.38 27.83 7.29
N THR A 140 -15.07 28.75 7.95
CA THR A 140 -14.55 30.10 8.21
C THR A 140 -13.37 29.99 9.19
N PRO A 141 -12.16 30.44 8.82
CA PRO A 141 -11.10 30.62 9.81
C PRO A 141 -11.55 31.68 10.82
N ALA A 142 -11.34 31.43 12.10
CA ALA A 142 -11.51 32.44 13.15
C ALA A 142 -10.41 33.50 13.08
#